data_AF-A0A2S1QZM5-F1
#
_entry.id   AF-A0A2S1QZM5-F1
#
_cell.length_a   1.000
_cell.length_b   1.000
_cell.length_c   1.000
_cell.angle_alpha   90.00
_cell.angle_beta   90.00
_cell.angle_gamma   90.00
#
_symmetry.space_group_name_H-M   'P 1'
#
loop_
_entity.id
_entity.type
_entity.pdbx_description
1 polymer ?
#
loop_
_entity_poly.entity_id
_entity_poly.type
_entity_poly.pdbx_seq_one_letter_code
_entity_poly.pdbx_strand_id
1 'polypeptide(L)'
;MKHLLFFAILFTGIAASAQTYPKYSNQAGNSKAASKPESAKKETAVKVVEEAAAKGNRKPEGDFQELMEKAVVQSKARRYEAAVMIYSKALEVSNEEQAWRALISRATNYQMIGQFDKAMADYTTIINAQNAPQKNLAYIYSCRARLAQEKNDMELACADVKKARELGLPEMAMQGINCK
;
A
#
# COMPACT_ATOMS: atom_id res chain seq x y z
N MET A 1 -15.45 65.32 -13.37
CA MET A 1 -16.48 64.32 -13.73
C MET A 1 -15.78 63.03 -14.14
N LYS A 2 -16.32 61.91 -13.65
CA LYS A 2 -15.99 60.49 -13.90
C LYS A 2 -14.73 59.91 -13.24
N HIS A 3 -14.98 59.34 -12.07
CA HIS A 3 -14.22 58.29 -11.41
C HIS A 3 -14.06 57.05 -12.29
N LEU A 4 -12.93 56.35 -12.18
CA LEU A 4 -12.93 54.89 -12.14
C LEU A 4 -11.77 54.41 -11.24
N LEU A 5 -12.16 53.85 -10.10
CA LEU A 5 -11.32 53.11 -9.16
C LEU A 5 -10.95 51.75 -9.75
N PHE A 6 -9.70 51.30 -9.62
CA PHE A 6 -9.41 49.88 -9.46
C PHE A 6 -8.19 49.69 -8.54
N PHE A 7 -8.46 49.09 -7.38
CA PHE A 7 -7.50 48.59 -6.39
C PHE A 7 -6.76 47.38 -6.96
N ALA A 8 -5.44 47.29 -6.74
CA ALA A 8 -4.72 46.03 -6.78
C ALA A 8 -3.74 45.96 -5.60
N ILE A 9 -4.15 45.17 -4.60
CA ILE A 9 -3.42 44.82 -3.38
C ILE A 9 -2.39 43.73 -3.69
N LEU A 10 -1.23 43.85 -3.01
CA LEU A 10 -0.24 42.86 -2.56
C LEU A 10 -0.27 41.44 -3.17
N PHE A 11 0.91 40.84 -3.36
CA PHE A 11 1.37 39.77 -2.46
C PHE A 11 2.83 39.40 -2.75
N THR A 12 3.63 39.47 -1.69
CA THR A 12 4.97 38.92 -1.55
C THR A 12 5.00 37.42 -1.84
N GLY A 13 5.88 36.98 -2.73
CA GLY A 13 6.21 35.57 -2.91
C GLY A 13 7.52 35.24 -2.19
N ILE A 14 7.42 34.81 -0.93
CA ILE A 14 8.49 34.03 -0.28
C ILE A 14 8.54 32.68 -0.98
N ALA A 15 9.71 32.30 -1.49
CA ALA A 15 9.96 30.94 -1.95
C ALA A 15 9.97 30.00 -0.74
N ALA A 16 8.87 29.28 -0.54
CA ALA A 16 8.83 28.08 0.29
C ALA A 16 8.56 26.90 -0.66
N SER A 17 9.56 26.06 -0.84
CA SER A 17 9.46 24.81 -1.59
C SER A 17 8.50 23.86 -0.87
N ALA A 18 7.26 23.78 -1.35
CA ALA A 18 6.35 22.70 -1.02
C ALA A 18 6.62 21.53 -1.97
N GLN A 19 7.13 20.41 -1.46
CA GLN A 19 7.10 19.15 -2.19
C GLN A 19 5.63 18.74 -2.37
N THR A 20 5.10 18.92 -3.57
CA THR A 20 3.75 18.50 -3.96
C THR A 20 3.80 17.05 -4.43
N TYR A 21 3.13 16.14 -3.72
CA TYR A 21 2.84 14.80 -4.22
C TYR A 21 1.82 14.87 -5.36
N PRO A 22 2.00 14.15 -6.49
CA PRO A 22 1.09 14.24 -7.62
C PRO A 22 -0.26 13.59 -7.27
N LYS A 23 -1.32 14.38 -7.50
CA LYS A 23 -2.73 13.98 -7.43
C LYS A 23 -3.06 13.21 -8.71
N TYR A 24 -3.28 11.91 -8.62
CA TYR A 24 -3.76 11.13 -9.76
C TYR A 24 -5.25 11.42 -9.99
N SER A 25 -5.57 11.98 -11.16
CA SER A 25 -6.94 12.19 -11.65
C SER A 25 -7.12 11.53 -13.01
N ASN A 26 -8.22 10.81 -13.16
CA ASN A 26 -8.50 9.96 -14.31
C ASN A 26 -9.20 10.80 -15.38
N GLN A 27 -8.66 10.85 -16.59
CA GLN A 27 -9.47 11.09 -17.79
C GLN A 27 -9.04 10.14 -18.90
N ALA A 28 -10.01 9.34 -19.35
CA ALA A 28 -9.89 8.46 -20.50
C ALA A 28 -9.77 9.30 -21.78
N GLY A 29 -8.79 9.01 -22.62
CA GLY A 29 -8.64 9.71 -23.90
C GLY A 29 -7.34 9.42 -24.64
N ASN A 30 -7.42 8.41 -25.51
CA ASN A 30 -6.60 8.17 -26.70
C ASN A 30 -5.16 7.66 -26.58
N SER A 31 -4.92 6.63 -27.37
CA SER A 31 -3.73 5.80 -27.45
C SER A 31 -2.53 6.51 -28.07
N LYS A 32 -1.38 6.41 -27.39
CA LYS A 32 -0.07 6.28 -28.03
C LYS A 32 0.78 5.38 -27.16
N ALA A 33 1.37 4.36 -27.80
CA ALA A 33 2.15 3.30 -27.17
C ALA A 33 3.19 3.88 -26.19
N ALA A 34 2.95 3.66 -24.89
CA ALA A 34 3.95 3.91 -23.86
C ALA A 34 4.93 2.74 -23.87
N SER A 35 6.17 3.03 -24.23
CA SER A 35 7.31 2.12 -24.10
C SER A 35 7.42 1.60 -22.67
N LYS A 36 7.73 0.29 -22.54
CA LYS A 36 7.93 -0.44 -21.27
C LYS A 36 8.74 0.39 -20.26
N PRO A 37 8.33 0.43 -18.97
CA PRO A 37 9.17 1.01 -17.95
C PRO A 37 10.40 0.11 -17.72
N GLU A 38 11.55 0.73 -17.91
CA GLU A 38 12.87 0.23 -17.60
C GLU A 38 13.00 -0.03 -16.09
N SER A 39 13.53 -1.21 -15.75
CA SER A 39 13.85 -1.77 -14.43
C SER A 39 13.72 -0.85 -13.19
N ALA A 40 12.54 -0.87 -12.56
CA ALA A 40 12.37 -0.36 -11.21
C ALA A 40 13.26 -1.17 -10.23
N LYS A 41 14.20 -0.49 -9.56
CA LYS A 41 15.04 -1.06 -8.50
C LYS A 41 14.14 -1.74 -7.47
N LYS A 42 14.41 -3.02 -7.15
CA LYS A 42 13.75 -3.76 -6.06
C LYS A 42 13.88 -2.96 -4.76
N GLU A 43 12.81 -2.29 -4.38
CA GLU A 43 12.71 -1.63 -3.09
C GLU A 43 12.45 -2.72 -2.05
N THR A 44 13.46 -3.03 -1.24
CA THR A 44 13.40 -4.12 -0.28
C THR A 44 12.46 -3.75 0.86
N ALA A 45 11.79 -4.74 1.45
CA ALA A 45 10.95 -4.53 2.63
C ALA A 45 11.71 -3.82 3.76
N VAL A 46 13.03 -4.04 3.83
CA VAL A 46 13.96 -3.36 4.74
C VAL A 46 13.96 -1.85 4.56
N LYS A 47 14.02 -1.32 3.33
CA LYS A 47 13.95 0.14 3.10
C LYS A 47 12.61 0.73 3.53
N VAL A 48 11.51 0.01 3.28
CA VAL A 48 10.17 0.45 3.71
C VAL A 48 10.04 0.45 5.24
N VAL A 49 10.68 -0.52 5.91
CA VAL A 49 10.77 -0.58 7.38
C VAL A 49 11.66 0.54 7.92
N GLU A 50 12.80 0.83 7.28
CA GLU A 50 13.70 1.93 7.64
C GLU A 50 13.01 3.29 7.51
N GLU A 51 12.25 3.52 6.44
CA GLU A 51 11.48 4.77 6.25
C GLU A 51 10.33 4.91 7.25
N ALA A 52 9.74 3.80 7.71
CA ALA A 52 8.74 3.82 8.77
C ALA A 52 9.37 4.16 10.14
N ALA A 53 10.54 3.58 10.44
CA ALA A 53 11.27 3.85 11.68
C ALA A 53 11.89 5.26 11.72
N ALA A 54 12.31 5.81 10.58
CA ALA A 54 12.94 7.13 10.48
C ALA A 54 11.99 8.31 10.78
N LYS A 55 10.67 8.09 10.82
CA LYS A 55 9.67 9.14 11.09
C LYS A 55 9.54 9.51 12.57
N GLY A 56 10.21 8.81 13.49
CA GLY A 56 10.23 9.15 14.90
C GLY A 56 11.64 9.05 15.48
N ASN A 57 12.07 10.06 16.25
CA ASN A 57 13.31 10.04 17.05
C ASN A 57 13.24 9.03 18.23
N ARG A 58 12.45 7.96 18.09
CA ARG A 58 12.19 6.93 19.09
C ARG A 58 12.85 5.65 18.62
N LYS A 59 13.64 5.03 19.50
CA LYS A 59 14.15 3.67 19.28
C LYS A 59 12.94 2.71 19.16
N PRO A 60 12.89 1.82 18.17
CA PRO A 60 11.89 0.75 18.11
C PRO A 60 11.93 -0.07 19.41
N GLU A 61 10.77 -0.33 20.01
CA GLU A 61 10.64 -1.03 21.29
C GLU A 61 9.67 -2.20 21.15
N GLY A 62 10.01 -3.33 21.78
CA GLY A 62 9.17 -4.53 21.86
C GLY A 62 9.70 -5.69 21.03
N ASP A 63 9.26 -6.90 21.38
CA ASP A 63 9.53 -8.10 20.60
C ASP A 63 8.53 -8.23 19.44
N PHE A 64 9.02 -8.62 18.26
CA PHE A 64 8.20 -8.76 17.06
C PHE A 64 7.01 -9.71 17.27
N GLN A 65 7.26 -10.87 17.89
CA GLN A 65 6.24 -11.90 18.08
C GLN A 65 5.20 -11.45 19.11
N GLU A 66 5.61 -10.81 20.20
CA GLU A 66 4.69 -10.20 21.18
C GLU A 66 3.77 -9.16 20.52
N LEU A 67 4.34 -8.26 19.71
CA LEU A 67 3.57 -7.23 19.00
C LEU A 67 2.59 -7.87 18.00
N MET A 68 3.01 -8.90 17.27
CA MET A 68 2.15 -9.64 16.36
C MET A 68 0.97 -10.28 17.09
N GLU A 69 1.21 -10.96 18.22
CA GLU A 69 0.16 -11.60 19.02
C GLU A 69 -0.83 -10.56 19.56
N LYS A 70 -0.33 -9.45 20.10
CA LYS A 70 -1.16 -8.36 20.59
C LYS A 70 -2.02 -7.74 19.48
N ALA A 71 -1.44 -7.54 18.29
CA ALA A 71 -2.18 -7.02 17.14
C ALA A 71 -3.28 -7.98 16.67
N VAL A 72 -3.00 -9.30 16.65
CA VAL A 72 -3.98 -10.34 16.32
C VAL A 72 -5.14 -10.31 17.32
N VAL A 73 -4.88 -10.15 18.62
CA VAL A 73 -5.93 -10.03 19.64
C VAL A 73 -6.83 -8.82 19.36
N GLN A 74 -6.26 -7.65 19.05
CA GLN A 74 -7.06 -6.47 18.70
C GLN A 74 -7.88 -6.68 17.42
N SER A 75 -7.27 -7.30 16.39
CA SER A 75 -7.93 -7.60 15.13
C SER A 75 -9.12 -8.55 15.31
N LYS A 76 -8.95 -9.62 16.09
CA LYS A 76 -10.04 -10.54 16.47
C LYS A 76 -11.13 -9.86 17.29
N ALA A 77 -10.76 -8.88 18.13
CA ALA A 77 -11.70 -8.03 18.85
C ALA A 77 -12.35 -6.95 17.97
N ARG A 78 -12.13 -6.97 16.64
CA ARG A 78 -12.62 -5.99 15.67
C ARG A 78 -12.17 -4.55 15.93
N ARG A 79 -11.10 -4.36 16.71
CA ARG A 79 -10.45 -3.07 16.97
C ARG A 79 -9.36 -2.85 15.94
N TYR A 80 -9.79 -2.70 14.69
CA TYR A 80 -8.90 -2.76 13.53
C TYR A 80 -7.88 -1.61 13.50
N GLU A 81 -8.26 -0.39 13.88
CA GLU A 81 -7.34 0.75 13.99
C GLU A 81 -6.25 0.48 15.03
N ALA A 82 -6.61 -0.08 16.19
CA ALA A 82 -5.65 -0.46 17.22
C ALA A 82 -4.72 -1.57 16.71
N ALA A 83 -5.24 -2.55 15.98
CA ALA A 83 -4.43 -3.60 15.36
C ALA A 83 -3.43 -3.03 14.36
N VAL A 84 -3.86 -2.12 13.48
CA VAL A 84 -2.99 -1.42 12.50
C VAL A 84 -1.85 -0.67 13.19
N MET A 85 -2.15 0.03 14.28
CA MET A 85 -1.13 0.75 15.06
C MET A 85 -0.08 -0.20 15.63
N ILE A 86 -0.50 -1.37 16.13
CA ILE A 86 0.42 -2.36 16.70
C ILE A 86 1.20 -3.09 15.60
N TYR A 87 0.60 -3.43 14.46
CA TYR A 87 1.33 -3.99 13.32
C TYR A 87 2.37 -3.01 12.76
N SER A 88 2.09 -1.71 12.80
CA SER A 88 3.08 -0.69 12.41
C SER A 88 4.29 -0.71 13.34
N LYS A 89 4.07 -0.85 14.66
CA LYS A 89 5.17 -1.06 15.62
C LYS A 89 5.91 -2.38 15.39
N ALA A 90 5.20 -3.46 15.05
CA ALA A 90 5.82 -4.74 14.72
C ALA A 90 6.76 -4.59 13.50
N LEU A 91 6.37 -3.77 12.51
CA LEU A 91 7.24 -3.49 11.36
C LEU A 91 8.53 -2.77 11.76
N GLU A 92 8.47 -1.80 12.68
CA GLU A 92 9.64 -1.06 13.16
C GLU A 92 10.72 -1.96 13.79
N VAL A 93 10.34 -3.12 14.34
CA VAL A 93 11.25 -4.10 14.96
C VAL A 93 11.47 -5.36 14.12
N SER A 94 10.86 -5.44 12.94
CA SER A 94 10.93 -6.62 12.08
C SER A 94 12.23 -6.69 11.29
N ASN A 95 12.68 -7.91 11.00
CA ASN A 95 13.66 -8.15 9.94
C ASN A 95 12.99 -8.43 8.58
N GLU A 96 13.79 -8.58 7.52
CA GLU A 96 13.29 -8.81 6.16
C GLU A 96 12.37 -10.04 6.05
N GLU A 97 12.72 -11.15 6.72
CA GLU A 97 11.96 -12.40 6.68
C GLU A 97 10.62 -12.32 7.45
N GLN A 98 10.52 -11.38 8.38
CA GLN A 98 9.35 -11.17 9.25
C GLN A 98 8.38 -10.14 8.70
N ALA A 99 8.89 -9.09 8.04
CA ALA A 99 8.13 -7.90 7.66
C ALA A 99 6.83 -8.23 6.89
N TRP A 100 6.88 -9.22 5.98
CA TRP A 100 5.72 -9.60 5.18
C TRP A 100 4.52 -10.06 6.04
N ARG A 101 4.75 -10.68 7.21
CA ARG A 101 3.69 -11.14 8.13
C ARG A 101 2.94 -9.97 8.75
N ALA A 102 3.66 -8.91 9.11
CA ALA A 102 3.06 -7.71 9.67
C ALA A 102 2.37 -6.88 8.57
N LEU A 103 2.99 -6.74 7.39
CA LEU A 103 2.41 -6.04 6.23
C LEU A 103 1.09 -6.68 5.78
N ILE A 104 1.04 -8.01 5.59
CA ILE A 104 -0.19 -8.68 5.12
C ILE A 104 -1.32 -8.52 6.15
N SER A 105 -0.99 -8.63 7.44
CA SER A 105 -1.97 -8.49 8.51
C SER A 105 -2.47 -7.05 8.63
N ARG A 106 -1.57 -6.06 8.48
CA ARG A 106 -1.92 -4.64 8.48
C ARG A 106 -2.79 -4.28 7.28
N ALA A 107 -2.48 -4.79 6.08
CA ALA A 107 -3.28 -4.61 4.88
C ALA A 107 -4.72 -5.12 5.06
N THR A 108 -4.89 -6.33 5.60
CA THR A 108 -6.22 -6.88 5.90
C THR A 108 -6.99 -6.00 6.88
N ASN A 109 -6.34 -5.48 7.93
CA ASN A 109 -7.01 -4.58 8.87
C ASN A 109 -7.31 -3.20 8.25
N TYR A 110 -6.47 -2.71 7.35
CA TYR A 110 -6.77 -1.51 6.55
C TYR A 110 -8.01 -1.69 5.68
N GLN A 111 -8.20 -2.88 5.07
CA GLN A 111 -9.43 -3.18 4.34
C GLN A 111 -10.67 -3.11 5.24
N MET A 112 -10.58 -3.65 6.46
CA MET A 112 -11.70 -3.64 7.41
C MET A 112 -12.15 -2.23 7.83
N ILE A 113 -11.28 -1.23 7.71
CA ILE A 113 -11.56 0.17 8.02
C ILE A 113 -11.65 1.05 6.77
N GLY A 114 -11.76 0.45 5.58
CA GLY A 114 -11.94 1.16 4.31
C GLY A 114 -10.71 1.91 3.77
N GLN A 115 -9.52 1.70 4.36
CA GLN A 115 -8.28 2.35 3.93
C GLN A 115 -7.60 1.54 2.79
N PHE A 116 -8.31 1.38 1.68
CA PHE A 116 -7.89 0.50 0.57
C PHE A 116 -6.56 0.90 -0.07
N ASP A 117 -6.24 2.19 -0.16
CA ASP A 117 -4.96 2.65 -0.71
C ASP A 117 -3.76 2.20 0.12
N LYS A 118 -3.91 2.21 1.45
CA LYS A 118 -2.85 1.73 2.35
C LYS A 118 -2.72 0.20 2.29
N ALA A 119 -3.84 -0.51 2.19
CA ALA A 119 -3.81 -1.96 1.98
C ALA A 119 -3.11 -2.33 0.65
N MET A 120 -3.41 -1.62 -0.44
CA MET A 120 -2.75 -1.79 -1.74
C MET A 120 -1.24 -1.56 -1.65
N ALA A 121 -0.81 -0.53 -0.93
CA ALA A 121 0.60 -0.22 -0.72
C ALA A 121 1.32 -1.34 0.05
N ASP A 122 0.71 -1.86 1.13
CA ASP A 122 1.28 -2.95 1.91
C ASP A 122 1.40 -4.24 1.09
N TYR A 123 0.36 -4.63 0.33
CA TYR A 123 0.45 -5.80 -0.55
C TYR A 123 1.52 -5.64 -1.63
N THR A 124 1.59 -4.46 -2.24
CA THR A 124 2.60 -4.15 -3.27
C THR A 124 4.01 -4.21 -2.73
N THR A 125 4.23 -3.75 -1.49
CA THR A 125 5.53 -3.85 -0.83
C THR A 125 5.98 -5.30 -0.69
N ILE A 126 5.09 -6.20 -0.25
CA ILE A 126 5.44 -7.63 -0.12
C ILE A 126 5.75 -8.24 -1.50
N ILE A 127 4.91 -7.93 -2.50
CA ILE A 127 5.10 -8.41 -3.87
C ILE A 127 6.43 -7.93 -4.45
N ASN A 128 6.84 -6.68 -4.21
CA ASN A 128 8.10 -6.16 -4.73
C ASN A 128 9.31 -6.79 -4.02
N ALA A 129 9.20 -7.04 -2.72
CA ALA A 129 10.26 -7.66 -1.93
C ALA A 129 10.49 -9.15 -2.27
N GLN A 130 9.44 -9.88 -2.69
CA GLN A 130 9.53 -11.31 -3.07
C GLN A 130 10.11 -12.22 -1.96
N ASN A 131 9.96 -11.82 -0.69
CA ASN A 131 10.51 -12.52 0.48
C ASN A 131 9.46 -13.31 1.28
N ALA A 132 8.19 -13.24 0.88
CA ALA A 132 7.14 -14.07 1.46
C ALA A 132 7.20 -15.50 0.88
N PRO A 133 6.87 -16.54 1.68
CA PRO A 133 6.73 -17.89 1.17
C PRO A 133 5.76 -17.96 -0.02
N GLN A 134 6.05 -18.81 -1.00
CA GLN A 134 5.33 -18.86 -2.28
C GLN A 134 3.79 -18.91 -2.12
N LYS A 135 3.29 -19.74 -1.21
CA LYS A 135 1.83 -19.86 -0.95
C LYS A 135 1.23 -18.55 -0.41
N ASN A 136 1.96 -17.85 0.47
CA ASN A 136 1.54 -16.56 1.00
C ASN A 136 1.59 -15.49 -0.09
N LEU A 137 2.62 -15.50 -0.93
CA LEU A 137 2.70 -14.60 -2.08
C LEU A 137 1.53 -14.80 -3.05
N ALA A 138 1.17 -16.05 -3.35
CA ALA A 138 0.02 -16.38 -4.18
C ALA A 138 -1.29 -15.80 -3.62
N TYR A 139 -1.50 -15.94 -2.30
CA TYR A 139 -2.65 -15.34 -1.61
C TYR A 139 -2.60 -13.80 -1.60
N ILE A 140 -1.42 -13.19 -1.44
CA ILE A 140 -1.27 -11.73 -1.47
C ILE A 140 -1.64 -11.16 -2.84
N TYR A 141 -1.23 -11.82 -3.93
CA TYR A 141 -1.67 -11.46 -5.28
C TYR A 141 -3.20 -11.49 -5.40
N SER A 142 -3.87 -12.53 -4.90
CA SER A 142 -5.34 -12.59 -4.97
C SER A 142 -6.02 -11.53 -4.09
N CYS A 143 -5.46 -11.19 -2.93
CA CYS A 143 -5.93 -10.06 -2.13
C CYS A 143 -5.82 -8.75 -2.91
N ARG A 144 -4.64 -8.44 -3.46
CA ARG A 144 -4.43 -7.21 -4.24
C ARG A 144 -5.33 -7.16 -5.48
N ALA A 145 -5.57 -8.29 -6.14
CA ALA A 145 -6.48 -8.38 -7.27
C ALA A 145 -7.92 -7.99 -6.90
N ARG A 146 -8.42 -8.40 -5.72
CA ARG A 146 -9.76 -7.98 -5.26
C ARG A 146 -9.85 -6.48 -5.04
N LEU A 147 -8.84 -5.88 -4.39
CA LEU A 147 -8.83 -4.42 -4.21
C LEU A 147 -8.72 -3.69 -5.56
N ALA A 148 -7.93 -4.21 -6.50
CA ALA A 148 -7.84 -3.64 -7.84
C ALA A 148 -9.19 -3.69 -8.55
N GLN A 149 -9.93 -4.81 -8.46
CA GLN A 149 -11.29 -4.91 -8.97
C GLN A 149 -12.26 -3.91 -8.32
N GLU A 150 -12.24 -3.75 -6.99
CA GLU A 150 -13.06 -2.76 -6.28
C GLU A 150 -12.74 -1.32 -6.73
N LYS A 151 -11.49 -1.07 -7.17
CA LYS A 151 -11.04 0.19 -7.74
C LYS A 151 -11.25 0.29 -9.26
N ASN A 152 -11.91 -0.69 -9.87
CA ASN A 152 -12.13 -0.80 -11.32
C ASN A 152 -10.85 -0.86 -12.16
N ASP A 153 -9.73 -1.26 -11.55
CA ASP A 153 -8.46 -1.55 -12.22
C ASP A 153 -8.40 -3.04 -12.59
N MET A 154 -9.16 -3.39 -13.62
CA MET A 154 -9.28 -4.78 -14.08
C MET A 154 -8.01 -5.31 -14.73
N GLU A 155 -7.16 -4.43 -15.28
CA GLU A 155 -5.87 -4.83 -15.84
C GLU A 155 -4.96 -5.41 -14.74
N LEU A 156 -4.80 -4.66 -13.64
CA LEU A 156 -4.03 -5.13 -12.50
C LEU A 156 -4.69 -6.35 -11.85
N ALA A 157 -6.01 -6.34 -11.66
CA ALA A 157 -6.73 -7.45 -11.06
C ALA A 157 -6.46 -8.77 -11.80
N CYS A 158 -6.50 -8.75 -13.13
CA CYS A 158 -6.30 -9.95 -13.92
C CYS A 158 -4.85 -10.39 -14.06
N ALA A 159 -3.91 -9.44 -14.09
CA ALA A 159 -2.49 -9.76 -13.97
C ALA A 159 -2.19 -10.48 -12.64
N ASP A 160 -2.75 -9.99 -11.54
CA ASP A 160 -2.55 -10.57 -10.21
C ASP A 160 -3.23 -11.93 -10.04
N VAL A 161 -4.46 -12.12 -10.56
CA VAL A 161 -5.12 -13.44 -10.59
C VAL A 161 -4.29 -14.46 -11.37
N LYS A 162 -3.80 -14.07 -12.55
CA LYS A 162 -2.91 -14.93 -13.34
C LYS A 162 -1.68 -15.30 -12.51
N LYS A 163 -1.07 -14.35 -11.82
CA LYS A 163 0.11 -14.62 -11.00
C LYS A 163 -0.17 -15.50 -9.79
N ALA A 164 -1.30 -15.28 -9.11
CA ALA A 164 -1.75 -16.13 -8.01
C ALA A 164 -1.94 -17.59 -8.46
N ARG A 165 -2.53 -17.81 -9.65
CA ARG A 165 -2.69 -19.14 -10.26
C ARG A 165 -1.36 -19.79 -10.58
N GLU A 166 -0.43 -19.07 -11.21
CA GLU A 166 0.93 -19.56 -11.51
C GLU A 166 1.67 -20.02 -10.24
N LEU A 167 1.43 -19.36 -9.11
CA LEU A 167 2.04 -19.69 -7.82
C LEU A 167 1.31 -20.82 -7.07
N GLY A 168 0.25 -21.38 -7.65
CA GLY A 168 -0.48 -22.54 -7.14
C GLY A 168 -1.69 -22.21 -6.26
N LEU A 169 -2.20 -20.98 -6.28
CA LEU A 169 -3.45 -20.66 -5.59
C LEU A 169 -4.64 -21.32 -6.32
N PRO A 170 -5.51 -22.08 -5.62
CA PRO A 170 -6.63 -22.76 -6.27
C PRO A 170 -7.71 -21.76 -6.71
N GLU A 171 -8.42 -22.08 -7.79
CA GLU A 171 -9.43 -21.20 -8.40
C GLU A 171 -10.51 -20.74 -7.41
N MET A 172 -10.92 -21.60 -6.48
CA MET A 172 -11.88 -21.25 -5.42
C MET A 172 -11.44 -20.04 -4.57
N ALA A 173 -10.14 -19.82 -4.40
CA ALA A 173 -9.60 -18.69 -3.63
C ALA A 173 -9.52 -17.39 -4.45
N MET A 174 -9.71 -17.47 -5.76
CA MET A 174 -9.73 -16.36 -6.72
C MET A 174 -11.13 -16.08 -7.27
N GLN A 175 -12.14 -16.83 -6.82
CA GLN A 175 -13.53 -16.69 -7.26
C GLN A 175 -14.05 -15.26 -7.04
N GLY A 176 -14.85 -14.78 -7.99
CA GLY A 176 -15.46 -13.44 -7.96
C GLY A 176 -14.59 -12.34 -8.55
N ILE A 177 -13.36 -12.65 -9.00
CA ILE A 177 -12.55 -11.74 -9.81
C ILE A 177 -12.77 -12.05 -11.28
N ASN A 178 -13.44 -11.15 -12.00
CA ASN A 178 -13.91 -11.41 -13.36
C ASN A 178 -12.84 -11.07 -14.40
N CYS A 179 -11.96 -12.03 -14.68
CA CYS A 179 -10.99 -11.95 -15.76
C CYS A 179 -11.51 -12.70 -16.98
N LYS A 180 -11.94 -11.94 -17.99
CA LYS A 180 -12.41 -12.46 -19.28
C LYS A 180 -11.24 -12.94 -20.13
#